data_AF-A0A519RMQ0-F1
#
_entry.id   AF-A0A519RMQ0-F1
#
_cell.length_a   1.000
_cell.length_b   1.000
_cell.length_c   1.000
_cell.angle_alpha   90.00
_cell.angle_beta   90.00
_cell.angle_gamma   90.00
#
_symmetry.space_group_name_H-M   'P 1'
#
loop_
_entity.id
_entity.type
_entity.pdbx_description
1 polymer ?
#
loop_
_entity_poly.entity_id
_entity_poly.type
_entity_poly.pdbx_seq_one_letter_code
_entity_poly.pdbx_strand_id
1 'polypeptide(L)'
;MRIDKVHIKSKFKNLEDFKIDIDENSMETVLIGLNATGKSNLMEALVVIFRDLDLDRPPQISKAKEPFEYYIKYECRKFIIEIEYGLDKGYAFLVDGSKLTKSAFNKGKDLYLPKHVFIYYSGISERLKDLYSDHTRKYYEQIIKAEAKHTRFDTIPRIFLVQNIHSSLALIAFYMFKDQEHETIQFLKDELKIDDFGSALFILKQPEWSKSRKGEDRFWNASGLVRRFLEDLYRFSTAPIYHEERIATTYKKSETQSRLYLY
;
A
#
# COMPACT_ATOMS: atom_id res chain seq x y z
N MET A 1 13.78 10.16 -4.05
CA MET A 1 14.08 9.17 -5.09
C MET A 1 13.49 9.71 -6.37
N ARG A 2 14.18 9.57 -7.50
CA ARG A 2 13.72 9.96 -8.83
C ARG A 2 14.02 8.82 -9.81
N ILE A 3 13.07 8.44 -10.65
CA ILE A 3 13.31 7.46 -11.71
C ILE A 3 13.82 8.20 -12.93
N ASP A 4 14.95 7.78 -13.48
CA ASP A 4 15.56 8.42 -14.64
C ASP A 4 15.18 7.65 -15.91
N LYS A 5 15.29 6.32 -15.92
CA LYS A 5 15.01 5.50 -17.11
C LYS A 5 14.30 4.22 -16.75
N VAL A 6 13.38 3.80 -17.63
CA VAL A 6 12.75 2.49 -17.55
C VAL A 6 12.72 1.88 -18.94
N HIS A 7 13.14 0.63 -19.04
CA HIS A 7 13.01 -0.18 -20.25
C HIS A 7 12.36 -1.51 -19.89
N ILE A 8 11.12 -1.71 -20.33
CA ILE A 8 10.40 -2.97 -20.23
C ILE A 8 10.73 -3.78 -21.48
N LYS A 9 11.59 -4.78 -21.32
CA LYS A 9 12.21 -5.54 -22.42
C LYS A 9 11.28 -6.61 -22.98
N SER A 10 10.62 -7.35 -22.10
CA SER A 10 9.63 -8.36 -22.48
C SER A 10 8.26 -7.73 -22.69
N LYS A 11 7.34 -8.49 -23.28
CA LYS A 11 5.94 -8.09 -23.36
C LYS A 11 5.33 -8.01 -21.96
N PHE A 12 4.87 -6.83 -21.59
CA PHE A 12 4.06 -6.59 -20.40
C PHE A 12 2.73 -5.96 -20.83
N LYS A 13 1.73 -6.82 -21.06
CA LYS A 13 0.41 -6.42 -21.60
C LYS A 13 0.55 -5.72 -22.95
N ASN A 14 0.31 -4.41 -23.02
CA ASN A 14 0.44 -3.61 -24.24
C ASN A 14 1.78 -2.84 -24.32
N LEU A 15 2.69 -3.03 -23.35
CA LEU A 15 4.03 -2.48 -23.39
C LEU A 15 4.95 -3.56 -23.97
N GLU A 16 5.48 -3.32 -25.17
CA GLU A 16 6.37 -4.23 -25.90
C GLU A 16 7.64 -3.45 -26.25
N ASP A 17 8.81 -3.91 -25.79
CA ASP A 17 10.10 -3.20 -25.88
C ASP A 17 10.00 -1.71 -25.49
N PHE A 18 9.20 -1.41 -24.46
CA PHE A 18 8.86 -0.04 -24.10
C PHE A 18 10.00 0.65 -23.36
N LYS A 19 10.39 1.85 -23.81
CA LYS A 19 11.43 2.68 -23.20
C LYS A 19 10.88 4.06 -22.86
N ILE A 20 11.22 4.54 -21.67
CA ILE A 20 10.97 5.92 -21.26
C ILE A 20 12.22 6.48 -20.59
N ASP A 21 12.56 7.70 -20.98
CA ASP A 21 13.62 8.53 -20.42
C ASP A 21 12.93 9.72 -19.75
N ILE A 22 13.11 9.86 -18.44
CA ILE A 22 12.47 10.85 -17.58
C ILE A 22 13.52 11.92 -17.26
N ASP A 23 13.13 13.19 -17.32
CA ASP A 23 14.02 14.32 -17.06
C ASP A 23 14.65 14.24 -15.66
N GLU A 24 15.98 14.13 -15.62
CA GLU A 24 16.75 14.06 -14.39
C GLU A 24 16.68 15.37 -13.58
N ASN A 25 16.24 16.49 -14.16
CA ASN A 25 16.13 17.77 -13.45
C ASN A 25 14.77 17.97 -12.78
N SER A 26 13.81 17.09 -13.00
CA SER A 26 12.43 17.23 -12.52
C SER A 26 12.08 16.14 -11.50
N MET A 27 11.51 16.54 -10.36
CA MET A 27 11.06 15.60 -9.33
C MET A 27 9.67 15.03 -9.63
N GLU A 28 8.82 15.82 -10.29
CA GLU A 28 7.49 15.43 -10.72
C GLU A 28 7.49 15.02 -12.19
N THR A 29 6.73 13.97 -12.51
CA THR A 29 6.53 13.53 -13.90
C THR A 29 5.04 13.38 -14.17
N VAL A 30 4.55 14.07 -15.19
CA VAL A 30 3.14 14.01 -15.62
C VAL A 30 3.05 13.23 -16.92
N LEU A 31 2.39 12.08 -16.89
CA LEU A 31 2.15 11.23 -18.06
C LEU A 31 0.75 11.46 -18.61
N ILE A 32 0.67 12.08 -19.79
CA ILE A 32 -0.59 12.40 -20.46
C ILE A 32 -0.75 11.53 -21.72
N GLY A 33 -1.98 11.13 -22.02
CA GLY A 33 -2.31 10.42 -23.26
C GLY A 33 -3.73 9.86 -23.25
N LEU A 34 -4.20 9.37 -24.39
CA LEU A 34 -5.52 8.77 -24.55
C LEU A 34 -5.73 7.53 -23.66
N ASN A 35 -6.98 7.15 -23.43
CA ASN A 35 -7.27 5.90 -22.71
C ASN A 35 -6.63 4.70 -23.41
N ALA A 36 -6.25 3.68 -22.64
CA ALA A 36 -5.60 2.45 -23.12
C ALA A 36 -4.21 2.60 -23.77
N THR A 37 -3.55 3.76 -23.70
CA THR A 37 -2.18 3.96 -24.21
C THR A 37 -1.06 3.37 -23.35
N GLY A 38 -1.40 2.60 -22.30
CA GLY A 38 -0.41 1.94 -21.44
C GLY A 38 0.05 2.72 -20.20
N LYS A 39 -0.48 3.93 -19.94
CA LYS A 39 -0.14 4.71 -18.72
C LYS A 39 -0.30 3.93 -17.42
N SER A 40 -1.47 3.31 -17.21
CA SER A 40 -1.72 2.48 -16.01
C SER A 40 -0.84 1.22 -16.01
N ASN A 41 -0.49 0.69 -17.19
CA ASN A 41 0.38 -0.47 -17.29
C ASN A 41 1.83 -0.12 -16.91
N LEU A 42 2.32 1.09 -17.25
CA LEU A 42 3.62 1.55 -16.79
C LEU A 42 3.64 1.70 -15.26
N MET A 43 2.59 2.29 -14.68
CA MET A 43 2.46 2.36 -13.21
C MET A 43 2.46 0.97 -12.58
N GLU A 44 1.71 0.01 -13.13
CA GLU A 44 1.71 -1.38 -12.67
C GLU A 44 3.09 -2.05 -12.80
N ALA A 45 3.81 -1.81 -13.89
CA ALA A 45 5.17 -2.34 -14.08
C ALA A 45 6.12 -1.82 -13.00
N LEU A 46 6.09 -0.51 -12.69
CA LEU A 46 6.90 0.08 -11.62
C LEU A 46 6.60 -0.55 -10.25
N VAL A 47 5.33 -0.83 -9.96
CA VAL A 47 4.96 -1.53 -8.72
C VAL A 47 5.58 -2.90 -8.65
N VAL A 48 5.45 -3.69 -9.71
CA VAL A 48 6.01 -5.05 -9.78
C VAL A 48 7.52 -5.01 -9.55
N ILE A 49 8.21 -4.07 -10.20
CA ILE A 49 9.66 -3.85 -10.03
C ILE A 49 10.00 -3.62 -8.55
N PHE A 50 9.48 -2.57 -7.92
CA PHE A 50 9.86 -2.24 -6.54
C PHE A 50 9.37 -3.27 -5.52
N ARG A 51 8.21 -3.88 -5.78
CA ARG A 51 7.67 -4.94 -4.94
C ARG A 51 8.57 -6.14 -4.88
N ASP A 52 8.98 -6.66 -6.03
CA ASP A 52 9.73 -7.90 -6.07
C ASP A 52 11.21 -7.68 -5.71
N LEU A 53 11.73 -6.47 -5.91
CA LEU A 53 13.00 -6.02 -5.32
C LEU A 53 12.95 -6.02 -3.78
N ASP A 54 11.90 -5.44 -3.19
CA ASP A 54 11.75 -5.43 -1.73
C ASP A 54 11.51 -6.84 -1.17
N LEU A 55 10.71 -7.67 -1.85
CA LEU A 55 10.44 -9.06 -1.46
C LEU A 55 11.58 -10.04 -1.78
N ASP A 56 12.65 -9.57 -2.44
CA ASP A 56 13.83 -10.35 -2.80
C ASP A 56 13.58 -11.55 -3.74
N ARG A 57 12.60 -11.42 -4.64
CA ARG A 57 12.18 -12.51 -5.54
C ARG A 57 12.24 -12.10 -7.02
N PRO A 58 12.28 -13.08 -7.94
CA PRO A 58 11.99 -12.84 -9.35
C PRO A 58 10.69 -12.05 -9.54
N PRO A 59 10.60 -11.15 -10.52
CA PRO A 59 9.37 -10.41 -10.79
C PRO A 59 8.21 -11.35 -11.11
N GLN A 60 7.05 -11.09 -10.52
CA GLN A 60 5.84 -11.92 -10.68
C GLN A 60 4.67 -11.07 -11.17
N ILE A 61 4.10 -11.40 -12.32
CA ILE A 61 2.87 -10.75 -12.78
C ILE A 61 1.69 -11.54 -12.21
N SER A 62 0.82 -10.88 -11.45
CA SER A 62 -0.37 -11.51 -10.88
C SER A 62 -1.23 -12.13 -12.00
N LYS A 63 -1.46 -13.46 -11.91
CA LYS A 63 -2.31 -14.28 -12.80
C LYS A 63 -1.73 -14.63 -14.18
N ALA A 64 -0.61 -14.07 -14.60
CA ALA A 64 0.04 -14.41 -15.86
C ALA A 64 1.43 -15.00 -15.60
N LYS A 65 1.73 -16.19 -16.15
CA LYS A 65 3.12 -16.73 -16.22
C LYS A 65 3.93 -16.01 -17.31
N GLU A 66 3.63 -14.74 -17.57
CA GLU A 66 4.31 -13.95 -18.58
C GLU A 66 5.70 -13.55 -18.07
N PRO A 67 6.73 -13.63 -18.92
CA PRO A 67 8.05 -13.16 -18.56
C PRO A 67 8.05 -11.65 -18.35
N PHE A 68 8.75 -11.19 -17.32
CA PHE A 68 8.91 -9.76 -17.04
C PHE A 68 10.39 -9.40 -16.91
N GLU A 69 10.97 -8.96 -18.03
CA GLU A 69 12.35 -8.52 -18.13
C GLU A 69 12.39 -7.00 -18.24
N TYR A 70 13.28 -6.38 -17.50
CA TYR A 70 13.35 -4.93 -17.46
C TYR A 70 14.75 -4.42 -17.14
N TYR A 71 14.95 -3.15 -17.44
CA TYR A 71 16.00 -2.31 -16.91
C TYR A 71 15.37 -1.07 -16.27
N ILE A 72 15.90 -0.63 -15.14
CA ILE A 72 15.50 0.60 -14.48
C ILE A 72 16.74 1.32 -13.94
N LYS A 73 16.81 2.64 -14.17
CA LYS A 73 17.78 3.55 -13.60
C LYS A 73 17.05 4.59 -12.75
N TYR A 74 17.55 4.83 -11.55
CA TYR A 74 16.96 5.82 -10.64
C TYR A 74 17.98 6.33 -9.63
N GLU A 75 17.75 7.54 -9.14
CA GLU A 75 18.49 8.11 -8.02
C GLU A 75 17.75 7.84 -6.71
N CYS A 76 18.45 7.32 -5.71
CA CYS A 76 17.92 7.14 -4.36
C CYS A 76 18.96 7.51 -3.32
N ARG A 77 18.66 8.52 -2.48
CA ARG A 77 19.56 9.02 -1.43
C ARG A 77 20.98 9.32 -1.93
N LYS A 78 21.08 9.99 -3.09
CA LYS A 78 22.32 10.35 -3.80
C LYS A 78 23.10 9.20 -4.44
N PHE A 79 22.63 7.96 -4.32
CA PHE A 79 23.16 6.84 -5.10
C PHE A 79 22.45 6.79 -6.46
N ILE A 80 23.20 6.51 -7.52
CA ILE A 80 22.66 6.16 -8.83
C ILE A 80 22.56 4.64 -8.89
N ILE A 81 21.34 4.13 -9.02
CA ILE A 81 21.07 2.71 -9.02
C ILE A 81 20.58 2.29 -10.41
N GLU A 82 21.22 1.28 -10.96
CA GLU A 82 20.80 0.61 -12.18
C GLU A 82 20.53 -0.86 -11.86
N ILE A 83 19.35 -1.32 -12.26
CA ILE A 83 18.92 -2.70 -12.03
C ILE A 83 18.43 -3.27 -13.35
N GLU A 84 18.97 -4.42 -13.71
CA GLU A 84 18.50 -5.22 -14.82
C GLU A 84 18.01 -6.57 -14.27
N TYR A 85 16.86 -7.01 -14.77
CA TYR A 85 16.39 -8.38 -14.57
C TYR A 85 16.16 -9.03 -15.93
N GLY A 86 16.84 -10.15 -16.16
CA GLY A 86 16.62 -11.05 -17.31
C GLY A 86 16.27 -12.46 -16.82
N LEU A 87 15.46 -13.20 -17.56
CA LEU A 87 15.01 -14.54 -17.14
C LEU A 87 16.17 -15.52 -16.95
N ASP A 88 17.15 -15.47 -17.86
CA ASP A 88 18.29 -16.39 -17.87
C ASP A 88 19.38 -16.00 -16.88
N LYS A 89 19.53 -14.70 -16.62
CA LYS A 89 20.64 -14.14 -15.83
C LYS A 89 20.25 -13.74 -14.41
N GLY A 90 18.95 -13.59 -14.14
CA GLY A 90 18.43 -13.04 -12.89
C GLY A 90 18.74 -11.54 -12.75
N TYR A 91 18.90 -11.09 -11.50
CA TYR A 91 19.19 -9.70 -11.19
C TYR A 91 20.66 -9.34 -11.37
N ALA A 92 20.92 -8.22 -12.05
CA ALA A 92 22.19 -7.50 -12.03
C ALA A 92 21.97 -6.13 -11.39
N PHE A 93 22.82 -5.78 -10.41
CA PHE A 93 22.76 -4.51 -9.69
C PHE A 93 24.03 -3.72 -9.93
N LEU A 94 23.90 -2.47 -10.33
CA LEU A 94 24.99 -1.49 -10.34
C LEU A 94 24.59 -0.31 -9.45
N VAL A 95 25.50 0.12 -8.59
CA VAL A 95 25.35 1.31 -7.75
C VAL A 95 26.57 2.18 -7.96
N ASP A 96 26.36 3.42 -8.40
CA ASP A 96 27.41 4.38 -8.79
C ASP A 96 28.44 3.75 -9.77
N GLY A 97 27.93 3.00 -10.75
CA GLY A 97 28.74 2.28 -11.74
C GLY A 97 29.42 1.00 -11.22
N SER A 98 29.37 0.73 -9.92
CA SER A 98 29.98 -0.46 -9.31
C SER A 98 28.99 -1.62 -9.23
N LYS A 99 29.39 -2.81 -9.71
CA LYS A 99 28.55 -4.02 -9.62
C LYS A 99 28.41 -4.48 -8.17
N LEU A 100 27.19 -4.78 -7.75
CA LEU A 100 26.88 -5.37 -6.45
C LEU A 100 26.30 -6.78 -6.60
N THR A 101 26.62 -7.63 -5.62
CA THR A 101 25.94 -8.92 -5.48
C THR A 101 24.53 -8.71 -4.94
N LYS A 102 23.63 -9.67 -5.21
CA LYS A 102 22.27 -9.67 -4.66
C LYS A 102 22.27 -9.55 -3.12
N SER A 103 23.15 -10.26 -2.43
CA SER A 103 23.28 -10.18 -0.97
C SER A 103 23.74 -8.80 -0.49
N ALA A 104 24.72 -8.19 -1.17
CA ALA A 104 25.20 -6.85 -0.83
C ALA A 104 24.11 -5.78 -1.06
N PHE A 105 23.40 -5.86 -2.18
CA PHE A 105 22.25 -4.99 -2.45
C PHE A 105 21.17 -5.14 -1.37
N ASN A 106 20.84 -6.38 -1.00
CA ASN A 106 19.83 -6.68 0.01
C ASN A 106 20.17 -6.14 1.40
N LYS A 107 21.43 -6.22 1.82
CA LYS A 107 21.91 -5.61 3.07
C LYS A 107 21.79 -4.07 3.05
N GLY A 108 21.92 -3.46 1.87
CA GLY A 108 21.80 -2.02 1.67
C GLY A 108 20.42 -1.55 1.21
N LYS A 109 19.35 -2.37 1.32
CA LYS A 109 18.00 -2.02 0.82
C LYS A 109 17.50 -0.66 1.29
N ASP A 110 17.77 -0.29 2.53
CA ASP A 110 17.33 1.00 3.08
C ASP A 110 18.09 2.21 2.52
N LEU A 111 19.22 1.99 1.85
CA LEU A 111 19.92 3.03 1.10
C LEU A 111 19.42 3.06 -0.34
N TYR A 112 19.32 1.89 -0.97
CA TYR A 112 19.10 1.76 -2.41
C TYR A 112 17.63 1.79 -2.83
N LEU A 113 16.69 1.34 -2.01
CA LEU A 113 15.26 1.34 -2.32
C LEU A 113 14.53 2.52 -1.66
N PRO A 114 13.46 3.07 -2.28
CA PRO A 114 12.62 4.08 -1.65
C PRO A 114 12.08 3.60 -0.31
N LYS A 115 12.01 4.49 0.68
CA LYS A 115 11.46 4.16 2.01
C LYS A 115 9.99 3.74 1.91
N HIS A 116 9.22 4.41 1.05
CA HIS A 116 7.83 4.08 0.76
C HIS A 116 7.54 4.27 -0.74
N VAL A 117 6.73 3.38 -1.29
CA VAL A 117 6.09 3.45 -2.61
C VAL A 117 4.60 3.34 -2.35
N PHE A 118 3.88 4.43 -2.51
CA PHE A 118 2.43 4.43 -2.41
C PHE A 118 1.84 4.79 -3.75
N ILE A 119 0.70 4.18 -4.05
CA ILE A 119 -0.05 4.50 -5.26
C ILE A 119 -1.44 4.94 -4.91
N TYR A 120 -1.80 6.05 -5.53
CA TYR A 120 -3.14 6.58 -5.53
C TYR A 120 -3.73 6.35 -6.91
N TYR A 121 -4.85 5.62 -6.95
CA TYR A 121 -5.59 5.37 -8.17
C TYR A 121 -7.04 5.75 -7.91
N SER A 122 -7.53 6.76 -8.64
CA SER A 122 -8.88 7.32 -8.43
C SER A 122 -10.01 6.35 -8.79
N GLY A 123 -9.71 5.29 -9.56
CA GLY A 123 -10.68 4.25 -9.92
C GLY A 123 -10.67 3.04 -8.97
N ILE A 124 -11.68 2.18 -9.10
CA ILE A 124 -11.68 0.87 -8.45
C ILE A 124 -10.92 -0.10 -9.37
N SER A 125 -9.69 -0.47 -9.02
CA SER A 125 -8.94 -1.50 -9.72
C SER A 125 -8.54 -2.61 -8.76
N GLU A 126 -9.30 -3.71 -8.76
CA GLU A 126 -8.92 -4.92 -8.03
C GLU A 126 -7.56 -5.47 -8.48
N ARG A 127 -7.21 -5.24 -9.75
CA ARG A 127 -5.92 -5.65 -10.32
C ARG A 127 -4.75 -5.02 -9.60
N LEU A 128 -4.87 -3.74 -9.24
CA LEU A 128 -3.84 -3.06 -8.46
C LEU A 128 -3.77 -3.65 -7.05
N LYS A 129 -4.91 -3.93 -6.40
CA LYS A 129 -4.93 -4.48 -5.03
C LYS A 129 -4.08 -5.75 -4.89
N ASP A 130 -4.15 -6.66 -5.86
CA ASP A 130 -3.38 -7.91 -5.87
C ASP A 130 -1.86 -7.64 -5.80
N LEU A 131 -1.37 -6.56 -6.40
CA LEU A 131 0.05 -6.22 -6.43
C LEU A 131 0.61 -5.90 -5.03
N TYR A 132 -0.20 -5.40 -4.09
CA TYR A 132 0.26 -4.99 -2.75
C TYR A 132 -0.10 -6.00 -1.65
N SER A 133 -0.80 -7.07 -2.03
CA SER A 133 -1.36 -8.05 -1.10
C SER A 133 -0.29 -8.70 -0.24
N ASP A 134 0.91 -8.95 -0.78
CA ASP A 134 2.02 -9.55 -0.04
C ASP A 134 2.54 -8.65 1.08
N HIS A 135 2.80 -7.36 0.80
CA HIS A 135 3.22 -6.38 1.82
C HIS A 135 2.14 -6.17 2.87
N THR A 136 0.89 -6.02 2.42
CA THR A 136 -0.26 -5.83 3.30
C THR A 136 -0.44 -7.03 4.23
N ARG A 137 -0.36 -8.24 3.68
CA ARG A 137 -0.45 -9.50 4.44
C ARG A 137 0.69 -9.64 5.43
N LYS A 138 1.93 -9.42 5.01
CA LYS A 138 3.10 -9.48 5.91
C LYS A 138 2.96 -8.50 7.07
N TYR A 139 2.53 -7.27 6.80
CA TYR A 139 2.29 -6.27 7.84
C TYR A 139 1.16 -6.73 8.79
N TYR A 140 0.03 -7.17 8.22
CA TYR A 140 -1.12 -7.66 8.97
C TYR A 140 -0.75 -8.83 9.91
N GLU A 141 -0.07 -9.84 9.38
CA GLU A 141 0.41 -11.02 10.15
C GLU A 141 1.35 -10.64 11.29
N GLN A 142 2.03 -9.50 11.19
CA GLN A 142 2.92 -9.02 12.24
C GLN A 142 2.17 -8.25 13.35
N ILE A 143 1.21 -7.40 13.00
CA ILE A 143 0.49 -6.56 13.99
C ILE A 143 -0.52 -7.33 14.85
N ILE A 144 -1.02 -8.47 14.36
CA ILE A 144 -1.98 -9.31 15.11
C ILE A 144 -1.32 -10.22 16.15
N LYS A 145 0.01 -10.38 16.13
CA LYS A 145 0.74 -11.23 17.08
C LYS A 145 0.72 -10.62 18.48
N ALA A 146 0.64 -11.46 19.51
CA ALA A 146 0.56 -11.00 20.91
C ALA A 146 1.78 -10.15 21.32
N GLU A 147 2.95 -10.41 20.74
CA GLU A 147 4.21 -9.73 21.03
C GLU A 147 4.42 -8.45 20.20
N ALA A 148 3.44 -8.08 19.37
CA ALA A 148 3.51 -6.88 18.55
C ALA A 148 3.53 -5.63 19.45
N LYS A 149 4.60 -4.83 19.37
CA LYS A 149 4.78 -3.59 20.14
C LYS A 149 4.71 -2.38 19.22
N HIS A 150 4.06 -1.29 19.65
CA HIS A 150 3.93 -0.07 18.85
C HIS A 150 5.28 0.49 18.37
N THR A 151 6.33 0.34 19.17
CA THR A 151 7.70 0.77 18.83
C THR A 151 8.31 0.04 17.63
N ARG A 152 7.69 -1.05 17.15
CA ARG A 152 8.12 -1.82 15.97
C ARG A 152 7.24 -1.58 14.73
N PHE A 153 6.14 -0.83 14.88
CA PHE A 153 5.15 -0.58 13.82
C PHE A 153 4.79 0.90 13.73
N ASP A 154 5.75 1.77 14.03
CA ASP A 154 5.64 3.22 13.85
C ASP A 154 5.80 3.63 12.38
N THR A 155 6.06 2.68 11.47
CA THR A 155 6.25 2.93 10.05
C THR A 155 5.20 2.25 9.18
N ILE A 156 4.70 3.02 8.22
CA ILE A 156 3.87 2.55 7.10
C ILE A 156 4.64 1.46 6.32
N PRO A 157 3.98 0.43 5.76
CA PRO A 157 4.65 -0.54 4.89
C PRO A 157 5.45 0.13 3.77
N ARG A 158 6.55 -0.51 3.32
CA ARG A 158 7.33 0.02 2.20
C ARG A 158 6.46 0.20 0.96
N ILE A 159 5.51 -0.70 0.71
CA ILE A 159 4.65 -0.63 -0.47
C ILE A 159 3.20 -0.81 -0.04
N PHE A 160 2.35 0.14 -0.40
CA PHE A 160 0.92 0.08 -0.10
C PHE A 160 0.08 0.81 -1.16
N LEU A 161 -1.17 0.37 -1.28
CA LEU A 161 -2.18 1.03 -2.11
C LEU A 161 -3.01 1.96 -1.24
N VAL A 162 -3.21 3.20 -1.69
CA VAL A 162 -4.19 4.09 -1.06
C VAL A 162 -5.59 3.60 -1.41
N GLN A 163 -6.37 3.26 -0.40
CA GLN A 163 -7.74 2.78 -0.54
C GLN A 163 -8.70 3.88 -0.10
N ASN A 164 -9.95 3.82 -0.58
CA ASN A 164 -10.98 4.83 -0.25
C ASN A 164 -11.18 5.01 1.26
N ILE A 165 -11.00 3.95 2.06
CA ILE A 165 -11.09 4.03 3.52
C ILE A 165 -10.05 5.00 4.11
N HIS A 166 -8.89 5.16 3.46
CA HIS A 166 -7.86 6.09 3.90
C HIS A 166 -8.29 7.55 3.72
N SER A 167 -9.17 7.88 2.77
CA SER A 167 -9.67 9.24 2.58
C SER A 167 -10.47 9.72 3.81
N SER A 168 -11.32 8.86 4.36
CA SER A 168 -12.06 9.16 5.60
C SER A 168 -11.11 9.32 6.80
N LEU A 169 -10.08 8.47 6.89
CA LEU A 169 -9.08 8.58 7.95
C LEU A 169 -8.20 9.83 7.82
N ALA A 170 -7.85 10.22 6.59
CA ALA A 170 -7.10 11.45 6.32
C ALA A 170 -7.91 12.69 6.74
N LEU A 171 -9.22 12.69 6.50
CA LEU A 171 -10.09 13.76 6.97
C LEU A 171 -10.07 13.89 8.50
N ILE A 172 -10.16 12.78 9.22
CA ILE A 172 -10.07 12.78 10.69
C ILE A 172 -8.68 13.26 11.15
N ALA A 173 -7.62 12.83 10.45
CA ALA A 173 -6.24 13.19 10.81
C ALA A 173 -5.97 14.70 10.75
N PHE A 174 -6.66 15.45 9.88
CA PHE A 174 -6.56 16.92 9.84
C PHE A 174 -6.98 17.59 11.15
N TYR A 175 -7.87 16.98 11.94
CA TYR A 175 -8.32 17.48 13.24
C TYR A 175 -7.46 16.98 14.41
N MET A 176 -6.45 16.13 14.16
CA MET A 176 -5.60 15.58 15.23
C MET A 176 -4.39 16.48 15.58
N PHE A 177 -3.99 17.38 14.69
CA PHE A 177 -2.76 18.17 14.83
C PHE A 177 -3.05 19.61 15.26
N LYS A 178 -2.99 19.86 16.58
CA LYS A 178 -3.24 21.18 17.19
C LYS A 178 -2.38 22.31 16.61
N ASP A 179 -1.15 21.99 16.20
CA ASP A 179 -0.19 23.00 15.72
C ASP A 179 -0.47 23.47 14.28
N GLN A 180 -1.30 22.73 13.52
CA GLN A 180 -1.69 23.06 12.14
C GLN A 180 -3.19 23.35 12.02
N GLU A 181 -3.88 23.45 13.15
CA GLU A 181 -5.33 23.46 13.26
C GLU A 181 -5.96 24.62 12.48
N HIS A 182 -5.42 25.85 12.62
CA HIS A 182 -6.05 27.02 12.00
C HIS A 182 -5.96 27.04 10.47
N GLU A 183 -4.78 26.81 9.89
CA GLU A 183 -4.62 26.79 8.42
C GLU A 183 -5.35 25.61 7.79
N THR A 184 -5.28 24.44 8.43
CA THR A 184 -5.94 23.23 7.95
C THR A 184 -7.46 23.36 7.99
N ILE A 185 -8.03 23.80 9.12
CA ILE A 185 -9.48 23.99 9.24
C ILE A 185 -9.95 25.06 8.28
N GLN A 186 -9.19 26.16 8.12
CA GLN A 186 -9.55 27.20 7.16
C GLN A 186 -9.57 26.65 5.73
N PHE A 187 -8.58 25.85 5.33
CA PHE A 187 -8.58 25.16 4.05
C PHE A 187 -9.79 24.23 3.88
N LEU A 188 -10.11 23.40 4.88
CA LEU A 188 -11.27 22.51 4.85
C LEU A 188 -12.58 23.29 4.70
N LYS A 189 -12.68 24.44 5.36
CA LYS A 189 -13.85 25.33 5.27
C LYS A 189 -13.95 26.00 3.91
N ASP A 190 -12.85 26.52 3.37
CA ASP A 190 -12.87 27.28 2.12
C ASP A 190 -13.03 26.38 0.90
N GLU A 191 -12.28 25.28 0.84
CA GLU A 191 -12.25 24.38 -0.33
C GLU A 191 -13.31 23.29 -0.27
N LEU A 192 -13.54 22.70 0.92
CA LEU A 192 -14.45 21.55 1.07
C LEU A 192 -15.77 21.88 1.76
N LYS A 193 -15.95 23.12 2.24
CA LYS A 193 -17.14 23.56 2.99
C LYS A 193 -17.41 22.70 4.23
N ILE A 194 -16.35 22.25 4.90
CA ILE A 194 -16.42 21.52 6.16
C ILE A 194 -16.10 22.49 7.28
N ASP A 195 -17.09 22.82 8.11
CA ASP A 195 -16.94 23.77 9.21
C ASP A 195 -16.25 23.15 10.43
N ASP A 196 -16.54 21.89 10.75
CA ASP A 196 -16.03 21.21 11.93
C ASP A 196 -16.19 19.67 11.83
N PHE A 197 -15.51 18.94 12.72
CA PHE A 197 -15.63 17.49 12.89
C PHE A 197 -16.51 17.15 14.09
N GLY A 198 -17.76 16.73 13.82
CA GLY A 198 -18.70 16.37 14.88
C GLY A 198 -18.47 14.99 15.50
N SER A 199 -18.40 13.94 14.68
CA SER A 199 -18.32 12.53 15.14
C SER A 199 -17.91 11.59 14.01
N ALA A 200 -17.43 10.39 14.35
CA ALA A 200 -17.20 9.31 13.37
C ALA A 200 -17.74 7.97 13.89
N LEU A 201 -18.44 7.25 13.02
CA LEU A 201 -18.92 5.90 13.30
C LEU A 201 -17.94 4.86 12.71
N PHE A 202 -17.30 4.09 13.57
CA PHE A 202 -16.49 2.94 13.17
C PHE A 202 -17.36 1.68 13.11
N ILE A 203 -17.47 1.08 11.93
CA ILE A 203 -18.20 -0.17 11.70
C ILE A 203 -17.18 -1.31 11.56
N LEU A 204 -16.97 -2.05 12.64
CA LEU A 204 -16.06 -3.18 12.70
C LEU A 204 -16.80 -4.46 12.34
N LYS A 205 -16.21 -5.25 11.44
CA LYS A 205 -16.75 -6.54 11.01
C LYS A 205 -15.94 -7.65 11.66
N GLN A 206 -16.62 -8.71 12.10
CA GLN A 206 -15.94 -9.91 12.55
C GLN A 206 -15.00 -10.42 11.45
N PRO A 207 -13.70 -10.59 11.73
CA PRO A 207 -12.77 -11.02 10.71
C PRO A 207 -12.84 -12.54 10.49
N GLU A 208 -12.63 -13.00 9.24
CA GLU A 208 -12.77 -14.41 8.85
C GLU A 208 -11.95 -15.38 9.71
N TRP A 209 -10.71 -15.03 10.06
CA TRP A 209 -9.82 -15.88 10.86
C TRP A 209 -10.33 -16.13 12.28
N SER A 210 -11.24 -15.29 12.80
CA SER A 210 -11.79 -15.44 14.14
C SER A 210 -12.94 -16.44 14.21
N LYS A 211 -13.61 -16.73 13.08
CA LYS A 211 -14.77 -17.62 13.04
C LYS A 211 -14.47 -19.04 13.48
N SER A 212 -13.21 -19.48 13.36
CA SER A 212 -12.77 -20.81 13.80
C SER A 212 -12.30 -20.85 15.26
N ARG A 213 -12.14 -19.69 15.92
CA ARG A 213 -11.68 -19.63 17.32
C ARG A 213 -12.85 -19.84 18.27
N LYS A 214 -12.63 -20.64 19.32
CA LYS A 214 -13.60 -20.85 20.40
C LYS A 214 -13.41 -19.81 21.50
N GLY A 215 -14.52 -19.34 22.07
CA GLY A 215 -14.53 -18.41 23.20
C GLY A 215 -15.29 -17.12 22.90
N GLU A 216 -16.12 -16.69 23.84
CA GLU A 216 -16.82 -15.41 23.80
C GLU A 216 -15.84 -14.29 24.18
N ASP A 217 -15.25 -13.67 23.16
CA ASP A 217 -14.49 -12.45 23.31
C ASP A 217 -15.12 -11.33 22.48
N ARG A 218 -15.29 -10.18 23.13
CA ARG A 218 -15.99 -9.01 22.56
C ARG A 218 -15.27 -8.38 21.35
N PHE A 219 -14.02 -8.74 21.12
CA PHE A 219 -13.22 -8.33 19.97
C PHE A 219 -12.75 -9.54 19.15
N TRP A 220 -13.54 -10.62 19.16
CA TRP A 220 -13.33 -11.82 18.35
C TRP A 220 -11.93 -12.45 18.52
N ASN A 221 -11.41 -12.43 19.75
CA ASN A 221 -10.10 -12.94 20.10
C ASN A 221 -8.95 -12.22 19.36
N ALA A 222 -9.14 -10.94 19.02
CA ALA A 222 -8.07 -10.08 18.54
C ALA A 222 -6.94 -10.00 19.57
N SER A 223 -5.71 -9.91 19.08
CA SER A 223 -4.48 -9.84 19.88
C SER A 223 -3.55 -8.75 19.34
N GLY A 224 -2.46 -8.50 20.07
CA GLY A 224 -1.42 -7.56 19.65
C GLY A 224 -1.92 -6.12 19.57
N LEU A 225 -1.45 -5.39 18.56
CA LEU A 225 -1.78 -3.97 18.38
C LEU A 225 -3.24 -3.77 18.00
N VAL A 226 -3.82 -4.73 17.27
CA VAL A 226 -5.23 -4.66 16.88
C VAL A 226 -6.12 -4.70 18.12
N ARG A 227 -5.83 -5.58 19.09
CA ARG A 227 -6.59 -5.64 20.35
C ARG A 227 -6.57 -4.32 21.09
N ARG A 228 -5.37 -3.75 21.28
CA ARG A 228 -5.20 -2.49 21.99
C ARG A 228 -5.94 -1.34 21.30
N PHE A 229 -5.84 -1.25 19.98
CA PHE A 229 -6.57 -0.25 19.20
C PHE A 229 -8.10 -0.39 19.38
N LEU A 230 -8.62 -1.61 19.37
CA LEU A 230 -10.04 -1.88 19.60
C LEU A 230 -10.49 -1.51 21.02
N GLU A 231 -9.65 -1.74 22.03
CA GLU A 231 -9.90 -1.32 23.42
C GLU A 231 -9.93 0.20 23.55
N ASP A 232 -9.02 0.92 22.90
CA ASP A 232 -9.01 2.39 22.87
C ASP A 232 -10.26 2.93 22.18
N LEU A 233 -10.60 2.42 20.98
CA LEU A 233 -11.83 2.82 20.29
C LEU A 233 -13.08 2.57 21.13
N TYR A 234 -13.16 1.40 21.78
CA TYR A 234 -14.30 1.05 22.62
C TYR A 234 -14.40 1.98 23.83
N ARG A 235 -13.27 2.30 24.48
CA ARG A 235 -13.21 3.19 25.65
C ARG A 235 -13.71 4.59 25.35
N PHE A 236 -13.40 5.12 24.17
CA PHE A 236 -13.79 6.47 23.75
C PHE A 236 -15.11 6.50 23.00
N SER A 237 -15.72 5.34 22.72
CA SER A 237 -17.03 5.29 22.08
C SER A 237 -18.14 5.61 23.09
N THR A 238 -19.08 6.43 22.64
CA THR A 238 -20.24 6.86 23.42
C THR A 238 -21.29 5.77 23.59
N ALA A 239 -21.51 4.94 22.55
CA ALA A 239 -22.53 3.90 22.54
C ALA A 239 -22.07 2.70 21.67
N PRO A 240 -21.27 1.79 22.23
CA PRO A 240 -20.90 0.55 21.54
C PRO A 240 -22.12 -0.35 21.31
N ILE A 241 -22.40 -0.70 20.05
CA ILE A 241 -23.53 -1.56 19.69
C ILE A 241 -23.02 -2.83 18.99
N TYR A 242 -23.37 -3.98 19.55
CA TYR A 242 -23.18 -5.28 18.91
C TYR A 242 -24.44 -5.66 18.17
N HIS A 243 -24.30 -6.00 16.89
CA HIS A 243 -25.44 -6.37 16.06
C HIS A 243 -25.03 -7.41 15.02
N GLU A 244 -25.82 -8.48 14.91
CA GLU A 244 -25.69 -9.47 13.85
C GLU A 244 -26.70 -9.17 12.76
N GLU A 245 -26.21 -9.03 11.54
CA GLU A 245 -27.07 -8.71 10.39
C GLU A 245 -26.85 -9.71 9.27
N ARG A 246 -27.94 -10.15 8.64
CA ARG A 246 -27.87 -10.92 7.41
C ARG A 246 -27.72 -9.97 6.23
N ILE A 247 -26.53 -9.92 5.65
CA ILE A 247 -26.19 -9.00 4.56
C ILE A 247 -26.08 -9.75 3.24
N ALA A 248 -26.56 -9.14 2.15
CA ALA A 248 -26.28 -9.64 0.80
C ALA A 248 -24.82 -9.31 0.44
N THR A 249 -23.98 -10.33 0.27
CA THR A 249 -22.59 -10.15 -0.19
C THR A 249 -22.49 -10.18 -1.70
N THR A 250 -23.40 -10.90 -2.35
CA THR A 250 -23.60 -10.88 -3.81
C THR A 250 -25.09 -10.99 -4.10
N TYR A 251 -25.49 -10.79 -5.36
CA TYR A 251 -26.87 -10.96 -5.79
C TYR A 251 -27.46 -12.36 -5.53
N LYS A 252 -26.61 -13.37 -5.27
CA LYS A 252 -27.01 -14.77 -4.99
C LYS A 252 -26.64 -15.26 -3.59
N LYS A 253 -25.92 -14.47 -2.80
CA LYS A 253 -25.37 -14.92 -1.51
C LYS A 253 -25.64 -13.88 -0.44
N SER A 254 -26.22 -14.36 0.66
CA SER A 254 -26.25 -13.61 1.91
C SER A 254 -25.40 -14.33 2.94
N GLU A 255 -24.78 -13.57 3.82
CA GLU A 255 -24.10 -14.10 4.98
C GLU A 255 -24.57 -13.37 6.24
N THR A 256 -24.66 -14.08 7.35
CA THR A 256 -24.81 -13.45 8.66
C THR A 256 -23.44 -12.91 9.05
N GLN A 257 -23.37 -11.61 9.34
CA GLN A 257 -22.15 -10.92 9.72
C GLN A 257 -22.35 -10.26 11.09
N SER A 258 -21.55 -10.66 12.06
CA SER A 258 -21.47 -10.00 13.36
C SER A 258 -20.67 -8.71 13.23
N ARG A 259 -21.24 -7.59 13.71
CA ARG A 259 -20.65 -6.26 13.63
C ARG A 259 -20.63 -5.59 15.00
N LEU A 260 -19.62 -4.74 15.18
CA LEU A 260 -19.48 -3.84 16.30
C LEU A 260 -19.44 -2.41 15.77
N TYR A 261 -20.41 -1.61 16.21
CA TYR A 261 -20.54 -0.19 15.89
C TYR A 261 -19.99 0.62 17.06
N LEU A 262 -19.01 1.48 16.78
CA LEU A 262 -18.39 2.36 17.77
C LEU A 262 -18.53 3.80 17.28
N TYR A 263 -19.44 4.55 17.89
CA TYR A 263 -19.66 5.98 17.68
C TYR A 263 -18.86 6.80 18.68
#